data_AF-A0A840NX13-F1
#
_entry.id   AF-A0A840NX13-F1
#
_cell.length_a   1.000
_cell.length_b   1.000
_cell.length_c   1.000
_cell.angle_alpha   90.00
_cell.angle_beta   90.00
_cell.angle_gamma   90.00
#
_symmetry.space_group_name_H-M   'P 1'
#
loop_
_entity.id
_entity.type
_entity.pdbx_description
1 polymer ?
#
loop_
_entity_poly.entity_id
_entity_poly.type
_entity_poly.pdbx_seq_one_letter_code
_entity_poly.pdbx_strand_id
1 'polypeptide(L)'
;MTKQQESIALEACDQLHELFSVKAGKEDIAKALRMLSCGLKIAQQADHEGMALTYGMVLENVSAWSLMTTVKRILCDEIDCLSDTFFPSTRELVRLCRDLENSLLTKANLVRKAVLNTREKRMKEKEARENFKPLTLIQKQELEKVLKGIGGVVKNIEGQQNSEKW
;
A
#
# COMPACT_ATOMS: atom_id res chain seq x y z
N MET A 1 7.16 -14.90 6.72
CA MET A 1 6.25 -14.92 5.56
C MET A 1 6.68 -16.05 4.63
N THR A 2 5.76 -16.93 4.24
CA THR A 2 6.06 -18.07 3.36
C THR A 2 6.06 -17.65 1.89
N LYS A 3 6.70 -18.43 1.00
CA LYS A 3 6.66 -18.17 -0.46
C LYS A 3 5.22 -18.12 -1.00
N GLN A 4 4.33 -18.95 -0.46
CA GLN A 4 2.91 -18.96 -0.81
C GLN A 4 2.22 -17.65 -0.41
N GLN A 5 2.45 -17.17 0.82
CA GLN A 5 1.91 -15.87 1.27
C GLN A 5 2.39 -14.70 0.40
N GLU A 6 3.66 -14.72 -0.01
CA GLU A 6 4.20 -13.70 -0.92
C GLU A 6 3.51 -13.74 -2.29
N SER A 7 3.25 -14.92 -2.84
CA SER A 7 2.55 -15.07 -4.12
C SER A 7 1.13 -14.53 -4.04
N ILE A 8 0.38 -14.96 -3.01
CA ILE A 8 -0.99 -14.51 -2.77
C ILE A 8 -1.04 -12.99 -2.59
N ALA A 9 -0.10 -12.41 -1.84
CA ALA A 9 -0.06 -10.98 -1.61
C ALA A 9 0.18 -10.18 -2.91
N LEU A 10 1.07 -10.64 -3.78
CA LEU A 10 1.33 -9.98 -5.06
C LEU A 10 0.15 -10.14 -6.02
N GLU A 11 -0.42 -11.34 -6.10
CA GLU A 11 -1.61 -11.61 -6.91
C GLU A 11 -2.79 -10.74 -6.47
N ALA A 12 -3.04 -10.63 -5.16
CA ALA A 12 -4.09 -9.75 -4.64
C ALA A 12 -3.84 -8.27 -4.98
N CYS A 13 -2.58 -7.83 -5.01
CA CYS A 13 -2.24 -6.48 -5.46
C CYS A 13 -2.52 -6.30 -6.96
N ASP A 14 -2.20 -7.29 -7.80
CA ASP A 14 -2.48 -7.27 -9.23
C ASP A 14 -4.00 -7.25 -9.51
N GLN A 15 -4.75 -8.12 -8.83
CA GLN A 15 -6.22 -8.18 -8.90
C GLN A 15 -6.87 -6.85 -8.49
N LEU A 16 -6.35 -6.16 -7.48
CA LEU A 16 -6.85 -4.85 -7.09
C LEU A 16 -6.64 -3.80 -8.18
N HIS A 17 -5.49 -3.81 -8.85
CA HIS A 17 -5.21 -2.91 -9.97
C HIS A 17 -6.13 -3.21 -11.16
N GLU A 18 -6.37 -4.48 -11.47
CA GLU A 18 -7.31 -4.90 -12.51
C GLU A 18 -8.73 -4.44 -12.19
N LEU A 19 -9.17 -4.64 -10.95
CA LEU A 19 -10.49 -4.21 -10.48
C LEU A 19 -10.71 -2.71 -10.66
N PHE A 20 -9.69 -1.88 -10.39
CA PHE A 20 -9.79 -0.42 -10.56
C PHE A 20 -9.57 0.07 -11.99
N SER A 21 -9.08 -0.80 -12.87
CA SER A 21 -8.92 -0.52 -14.30
C SER A 21 -10.27 -0.56 -15.03
N VAL A 22 -11.25 -1.31 -14.52
CA VAL A 22 -12.61 -1.35 -15.05
C VAL A 22 -13.36 -0.08 -14.65
N LYS A 23 -13.47 0.86 -15.59
CA LYS A 23 -14.16 2.14 -15.39
C LYS A 23 -15.68 1.99 -15.39
N ALA A 24 -16.35 2.87 -14.65
CA ALA A 24 -17.80 2.88 -14.56
C ALA A 24 -18.42 3.20 -15.93
N GLY A 25 -19.25 2.29 -16.43
CA GLY A 25 -20.02 2.51 -17.64
C GLY A 25 -21.32 3.27 -17.37
N LYS A 26 -22.04 3.60 -18.44
CA LYS A 26 -23.35 4.28 -18.35
C LYS A 26 -24.35 3.53 -17.47
N GLU A 27 -24.36 2.20 -17.55
CA GLU A 27 -25.25 1.36 -16.75
C GLU A 27 -24.89 1.37 -15.27
N ASP A 28 -23.60 1.31 -14.93
CA ASP A 28 -23.12 1.42 -13.56
C ASP A 28 -23.50 2.77 -12.96
N ILE A 29 -23.28 3.84 -13.72
CA ILE A 29 -23.61 5.21 -13.29
C ILE A 29 -25.11 5.37 -13.10
N ALA A 30 -25.93 4.94 -14.06
CA ALA A 30 -27.38 5.01 -13.95
C ALA A 30 -27.89 4.22 -12.73
N LYS A 31 -27.33 3.03 -12.49
CA LYS A 31 -27.65 2.22 -11.32
C LYS A 31 -27.23 2.90 -10.02
N ALA A 32 -26.03 3.47 -9.96
CA ALA A 32 -25.52 4.25 -8.82
C ALA A 32 -26.50 5.36 -8.42
N LEU A 33 -26.86 6.19 -9.39
CA LEU A 33 -27.72 7.34 -9.18
C LEU A 33 -29.14 6.93 -8.80
N ARG A 34 -29.66 5.84 -9.39
CA ARG A 34 -30.96 5.28 -9.01
C ARG A 34 -30.97 4.77 -7.57
N MET A 35 -29.90 4.11 -7.13
CA MET A 35 -29.81 3.64 -5.74
C MET A 35 -29.80 4.81 -4.76
N LEU A 36 -29.05 5.86 -5.06
CA LEU A 36 -29.04 7.09 -4.25
C LEU A 36 -30.42 7.78 -4.24
N SER A 37 -31.15 7.80 -5.36
CA SER A 37 -32.48 8.43 -5.42
C SER A 37 -33.59 7.69 -4.70
N CYS A 38 -33.39 6.42 -4.37
CA CYS A 38 -34.28 5.69 -3.48
C CYS A 38 -34.11 6.08 -2.00
N GLY A 39 -32.94 6.62 -1.61
CA GLY A 39 -32.63 6.98 -0.22
C GLY A 39 -32.55 8.49 0.05
N LEU A 40 -32.28 9.30 -0.97
CA LEU A 40 -31.93 10.72 -0.84
C LEU A 40 -32.78 11.61 -1.76
N LYS A 41 -32.98 12.85 -1.33
CA LYS A 41 -33.74 13.87 -2.09
C LYS A 41 -32.81 14.67 -3.00
N ILE A 42 -33.30 14.98 -4.20
CA ILE A 42 -32.69 16.01 -5.05
C ILE A 42 -33.30 17.35 -4.64
N ALA A 43 -32.48 18.41 -4.56
CA ALA A 43 -32.96 19.74 -4.22
C ALA A 43 -33.99 20.24 -5.25
N GLN A 44 -35.06 20.91 -4.81
CA GLN A 44 -36.18 21.32 -5.68
C GLN A 44 -35.80 22.26 -6.82
N GLN A 45 -34.72 23.04 -6.66
CA GLN A 45 -34.22 24.01 -7.65
C GLN A 45 -32.98 23.49 -8.39
N ALA A 46 -32.75 22.17 -8.38
CA ALA A 46 -31.58 21.59 -9.03
C ALA A 46 -31.77 21.52 -10.55
N ASP A 47 -30.71 21.87 -11.28
CA ASP A 47 -30.61 21.60 -12.71
C ASP A 47 -30.39 20.09 -12.94
N HIS A 48 -31.47 19.35 -13.15
CA HIS A 48 -31.42 17.90 -13.32
C HIS A 48 -30.59 17.47 -14.54
N GLU A 49 -30.66 18.22 -15.64
CA GLU A 49 -29.93 17.91 -16.86
C GLU A 49 -28.43 18.18 -16.68
N GLY A 50 -28.08 19.34 -16.13
CA GLY A 50 -26.71 19.68 -15.78
C GLY A 50 -26.10 18.71 -14.76
N MET A 51 -26.87 18.29 -13.76
CA MET A 51 -26.46 17.26 -12.80
C MET A 51 -26.17 15.93 -13.49
N ALA A 52 -27.11 15.42 -14.32
CA ALA A 52 -26.94 14.14 -15.00
C ALA A 52 -25.72 14.15 -15.93
N LEU A 53 -25.53 15.23 -16.70
CA LEU A 53 -24.39 15.40 -17.59
C LEU A 53 -23.07 15.45 -16.81
N THR A 54 -23.03 16.22 -15.72
CA THR A 54 -21.83 16.32 -14.87
C THR A 54 -21.51 14.95 -14.27
N TYR A 55 -22.49 14.26 -13.69
CA TYR A 55 -22.32 12.94 -13.12
C TYR A 55 -21.80 11.92 -14.12
N GLY A 56 -22.38 11.87 -15.33
CA GLY A 56 -21.91 10.99 -16.39
C GLY A 56 -20.42 11.23 -16.69
N MET A 57 -20.05 12.47 -16.99
CA MET A 57 -18.69 12.83 -17.40
C MET A 57 -17.63 12.52 -16.33
N VAL A 58 -17.91 12.85 -15.06
CA VAL A 58 -16.90 12.70 -14.00
C VAL A 58 -16.82 11.28 -13.44
N LEU A 59 -17.93 10.54 -13.39
CA LEU A 59 -17.95 9.19 -12.84
C LEU A 59 -17.39 8.16 -13.83
N GLU A 60 -17.38 8.44 -15.13
CA GLU A 60 -16.67 7.63 -16.13
C GLU A 60 -15.16 7.49 -15.83
N ASN A 61 -14.59 8.40 -15.03
CA ASN A 61 -13.17 8.36 -14.67
C ASN A 61 -12.86 7.50 -13.43
N VAL A 62 -13.88 7.08 -12.66
CA VAL A 62 -13.70 6.20 -11.49
C VAL A 62 -14.01 4.76 -11.87
N SER A 63 -13.50 3.80 -11.08
CA SER A 63 -13.84 2.39 -11.29
C SER A 63 -15.29 2.09 -10.96
N ALA A 64 -15.88 1.14 -11.69
CA ALA A 64 -17.25 0.68 -11.42
C ALA A 64 -17.38 0.15 -9.98
N TRP A 65 -16.34 -0.54 -9.51
CA TRP A 65 -16.29 -1.08 -8.15
C TRP A 65 -16.25 0.03 -7.10
N SER A 66 -15.43 1.07 -7.26
CA SER A 66 -15.35 2.15 -6.27
C SER A 66 -16.64 2.95 -6.22
N LEU A 67 -17.30 3.16 -7.37
CA LEU A 67 -18.60 3.81 -7.43
C LEU A 67 -19.66 3.02 -6.65
N MET A 68 -19.82 1.73 -6.94
CA MET A 68 -20.82 0.90 -6.26
C MET A 68 -20.54 0.75 -4.77
N THR A 69 -19.27 0.57 -4.41
CA THR A 69 -18.86 0.48 -3.01
C THR A 69 -19.17 1.78 -2.29
N THR A 70 -18.82 2.93 -2.87
CA THR A 70 -19.09 4.24 -2.28
C THR A 70 -20.59 4.46 -2.09
N VAL A 71 -21.42 4.18 -3.11
CA VAL A 71 -22.89 4.28 -3.00
C VAL A 71 -23.42 3.42 -1.86
N LYS A 72 -22.95 2.17 -1.73
CA LYS A 72 -23.35 1.29 -0.62
C LYS A 72 -22.99 1.90 0.73
N ARG A 73 -21.77 2.43 0.88
CA ARG A 73 -21.30 3.05 2.12
C ARG A 73 -22.12 4.28 2.50
N ILE A 74 -22.52 5.10 1.52
CA ILE A 74 -23.42 6.24 1.73
C ILE A 74 -24.78 5.75 2.25
N LEU A 75 -25.37 4.77 1.57
CA LEU A 75 -26.70 4.24 1.94
C LEU A 75 -26.71 3.49 3.28
N CYS A 76 -25.56 2.99 3.73
CA CYS A 76 -25.37 2.34 5.03
C CYS A 76 -24.93 3.30 6.14
N ASP A 77 -24.93 4.62 5.89
CA ASP A 77 -24.54 5.64 6.87
C ASP A 77 -23.10 5.48 7.38
N GLU A 78 -22.19 5.00 6.53
CA GLU A 78 -20.76 4.81 6.85
C GLU A 78 -19.88 6.02 6.48
N ILE A 79 -20.50 7.16 6.11
CA ILE A 79 -19.84 8.36 5.61
C ILE A 79 -20.36 9.61 6.35
N ASP A 80 -19.62 10.07 7.35
CA ASP A 80 -20.03 11.15 8.25
C ASP A 80 -20.08 12.57 7.61
N CYS A 81 -19.57 12.72 6.38
CA CYS A 81 -19.34 14.03 5.76
C CYS A 81 -20.34 14.40 4.66
N LEU A 82 -21.45 13.67 4.55
CA LEU A 82 -22.53 13.93 3.60
C LEU A 82 -23.82 14.33 4.30
N SER A 83 -24.75 14.90 3.53
CA SER A 83 -26.12 15.07 3.99
C SER A 83 -26.81 13.70 4.09
N ASP A 84 -27.52 13.50 5.20
CA ASP A 84 -28.45 12.38 5.41
C ASP A 84 -29.72 12.48 4.54
N THR A 85 -29.99 13.67 4.00
CA THR A 85 -31.26 14.03 3.37
C THR A 85 -31.09 14.25 1.87
N PHE A 86 -30.00 14.90 1.47
CA PHE A 86 -29.80 15.35 0.10
C PHE A 86 -28.80 14.49 -0.65
N PHE A 87 -28.98 14.42 -1.96
CA PHE A 87 -27.99 13.85 -2.86
C PHE A 87 -26.61 14.47 -2.59
N PRO A 88 -25.53 13.66 -2.63
CA PRO A 88 -24.20 14.22 -2.66
C PRO A 88 -24.08 15.15 -3.87
N SER A 89 -23.23 16.16 -3.79
CA SER A 89 -22.78 16.86 -4.98
C SER A 89 -21.89 15.92 -5.81
N THR A 90 -21.81 16.19 -7.11
CA THR A 90 -20.96 15.40 -7.98
C THR A 90 -19.49 15.42 -7.56
N ARG A 91 -19.01 16.55 -7.04
CA ARG A 91 -17.65 16.67 -6.48
C ARG A 91 -17.45 15.77 -5.26
N GLU A 92 -18.42 15.72 -4.35
CA GLU A 92 -18.34 14.88 -3.16
C GLU A 92 -18.31 13.40 -3.52
N LEU A 93 -19.21 12.95 -4.39
CA LEU A 93 -19.27 11.54 -4.78
C LEU A 93 -17.97 11.08 -5.46
N VAL A 94 -17.46 11.87 -6.41
CA VAL A 94 -16.19 11.56 -7.10
C VAL A 94 -15.02 11.54 -6.12
N ARG A 95 -14.96 12.50 -5.19
CA ARG A 95 -13.90 12.55 -4.17
C ARG A 95 -13.91 11.28 -3.33
N LEU A 96 -15.07 10.86 -2.83
CA LEU A 96 -15.21 9.64 -2.03
C LEU A 96 -14.75 8.39 -2.80
N CYS A 97 -15.12 8.27 -4.08
CA CYS A 97 -14.67 7.17 -4.93
C CYS A 97 -13.14 7.16 -5.11
N ARG A 98 -12.55 8.33 -5.39
CA ARG A 98 -11.10 8.48 -5.56
C ARG A 98 -10.33 8.23 -4.27
N ASP A 99 -10.83 8.72 -3.14
CA ASP A 99 -10.21 8.53 -1.84
C ASP A 99 -10.20 7.05 -1.46
N LEU A 100 -11.28 6.31 -1.77
CA LEU A 100 -11.35 4.86 -1.62
C LEU A 100 -10.29 4.14 -2.48
N GLU A 101 -10.22 4.47 -3.77
CA GLU A 101 -9.23 3.89 -4.69
C GLU A 101 -7.80 4.17 -4.24
N ASN A 102 -7.49 5.45 -3.97
CA ASN A 102 -6.17 5.89 -3.56
C ASN A 102 -5.72 5.25 -2.24
N SER A 103 -6.63 5.16 -1.25
CA SER A 103 -6.34 4.52 0.03
C SER A 103 -5.97 3.04 -0.14
N LEU A 104 -6.73 2.31 -0.95
CA LEU A 104 -6.51 0.89 -1.21
C LEU A 104 -5.25 0.65 -2.06
N LEU A 105 -5.05 1.41 -3.13
CA LEU A 105 -3.84 1.33 -3.96
C LEU A 105 -2.58 1.68 -3.17
N THR A 106 -2.63 2.69 -2.30
CA THR A 106 -1.49 3.06 -1.44
C THR A 106 -1.11 1.89 -0.53
N LYS A 107 -2.09 1.27 0.12
CA LYS A 107 -1.86 0.09 0.97
C LYS A 107 -1.32 -1.09 0.16
N ALA A 108 -1.88 -1.37 -1.02
CA ALA A 108 -1.40 -2.45 -1.88
C ALA A 108 0.04 -2.23 -2.35
N ASN A 109 0.40 -0.99 -2.71
CA ASN A 109 1.77 -0.63 -3.08
C ASN A 109 2.76 -0.82 -1.93
N LEU A 110 2.37 -0.48 -0.70
CA LEU A 110 3.19 -0.75 0.49
C LEU A 110 3.39 -2.25 0.71
N VAL A 111 2.34 -3.05 0.58
CA VAL A 111 2.41 -4.52 0.69
C VAL A 111 3.32 -5.09 -0.40
N ARG A 112 3.12 -4.72 -1.66
CA ARG A 112 3.96 -5.15 -2.79
C ARG A 112 5.42 -4.85 -2.53
N LYS A 113 5.74 -3.62 -2.12
CA LYS A 113 7.11 -3.19 -1.79
C LYS A 113 7.71 -4.03 -0.66
N ALA A 114 6.96 -4.28 0.41
CA ALA A 114 7.42 -5.10 1.52
C ALA A 114 7.70 -6.55 1.11
N VAL A 115 6.85 -7.13 0.26
CA VAL A 115 7.03 -8.49 -0.27
C VAL A 115 8.29 -8.58 -1.14
N LEU A 116 8.47 -7.65 -2.06
CA LEU A 116 9.63 -7.63 -2.95
C LEU A 116 10.95 -7.45 -2.17
N ASN A 117 10.99 -6.54 -1.21
CA ASN A 117 12.14 -6.34 -0.34
C ASN A 117 12.48 -7.61 0.46
N THR A 118 11.46 -8.33 0.95
CA THR A 118 11.64 -9.59 1.67
C THR A 118 12.24 -10.67 0.77
N ARG A 119 11.79 -10.76 -0.48
CA ARG A 119 12.34 -11.69 -1.48
C ARG A 119 13.78 -11.36 -1.81
N GLU A 120 14.09 -10.08 -2.04
CA GLU A 120 15.45 -9.62 -2.35
C GLU A 120 16.42 -9.94 -1.22
N LYS A 121 16.04 -9.65 0.04
CA LYS A 121 16.86 -9.98 1.21
C LYS A 121 17.16 -11.48 1.29
N ARG A 122 16.16 -12.34 1.06
CA ARG A 122 16.35 -13.80 1.04
C ARG A 122 17.30 -14.25 -0.06
N MET A 123 17.25 -13.63 -1.25
CA MET A 123 18.17 -13.93 -2.34
C MET A 123 19.61 -13.55 -1.98
N LYS A 124 19.82 -12.35 -1.43
CA LYS A 124 21.14 -11.89 -0.95
C LYS A 124 21.71 -12.79 0.16
N GLU A 125 20.89 -13.23 1.11
CA GLU A 125 21.31 -14.17 2.16
C GLU A 125 21.67 -15.54 1.59
N LYS A 126 20.93 -16.02 0.59
CA LYS A 126 21.22 -17.28 -0.09
C LYS A 126 22.54 -17.20 -0.86
N GLU A 127 22.75 -16.13 -1.63
CA GLU A 127 24.01 -15.86 -2.34
C GLU A 127 25.19 -15.74 -1.38
N ALA A 128 25.03 -15.05 -0.24
CA ALA A 128 26.08 -14.96 0.78
C ALA A 128 26.45 -16.33 1.36
N ARG A 129 25.45 -17.22 1.54
CA ARG A 129 25.67 -18.58 2.04
C ARG A 129 26.31 -19.50 0.99
N GLU A 130 25.93 -19.36 -0.27
CA GLU A 130 26.50 -20.14 -1.39
C GLU A 130 27.92 -19.69 -1.74
N ASN A 131 28.19 -18.40 -1.65
CA ASN A 131 29.52 -17.81 -1.85
C ASN A 131 30.42 -17.90 -0.60
N PHE A 132 29.90 -18.44 0.52
CA PHE A 132 30.69 -18.65 1.72
C PHE A 132 31.72 -19.77 1.48
N LYS A 133 32.97 -19.38 1.23
CA LYS A 133 34.10 -20.31 1.26
C LYS A 133 34.52 -20.51 2.72
N PRO A 134 34.47 -21.74 3.26
CA PRO A 134 35.02 -22.02 4.56
C PRO A 134 36.51 -21.66 4.58
N LEU A 135 36.94 -20.90 5.59
CA LEU A 135 38.35 -20.63 5.81
C LEU A 135 39.12 -21.94 5.90
N THR A 136 40.20 -22.06 5.12
CA THR A 136 41.12 -23.19 5.23
C THR A 136 41.81 -23.16 6.61
N LEU A 137 42.38 -24.28 7.03
CA LEU A 137 43.06 -24.41 8.33
C LEU A 137 44.18 -23.36 8.51
N ILE A 138 44.90 -23.06 7.43
CA ILE A 138 45.95 -22.04 7.39
C ILE A 138 45.35 -20.64 7.58
N GLN A 139 44.27 -20.33 6.88
CA GLN A 139 43.59 -19.03 7.00
C GLN A 139 42.98 -18.83 8.39
N LYS A 140 42.47 -19.89 9.03
CA LYS A 140 42.00 -19.83 10.42
C LYS A 140 43.14 -19.51 11.39
N GLN A 141 44.30 -20.14 11.23
CA GLN A 141 45.47 -19.87 12.08
C GLN A 141 46.02 -18.46 11.90
N GLU A 142 46.04 -17.93 10.67
CA GLU A 142 46.41 -16.54 10.41
C GLU A 142 45.42 -15.55 11.03
N LEU A 143 44.11 -15.82 10.91
CA LEU A 143 43.08 -14.98 11.52
C LEU A 143 43.17 -14.96 13.05
N GLU A 144 43.42 -16.11 13.68
CA GLU A 144 43.64 -16.20 15.13
C GLU A 144 44.89 -15.42 15.57
N LYS A 145 45.98 -15.45 14.79
CA LYS A 145 47.18 -14.65 15.08
C LYS A 145 46.88 -13.16 15.00
N VAL A 146 46.15 -12.72 13.98
CA VAL A 146 45.74 -11.31 13.81
C VAL A 146 44.83 -10.87 14.95
N LEU A 147 43.81 -11.66 15.31
CA LEU A 147 42.91 -11.38 16.43
C LEU A 147 43.63 -11.31 17.77
N LYS A 148 44.57 -12.23 18.04
CA LYS A 148 45.40 -12.18 19.26
C LYS A 148 46.32 -10.95 19.27
N GLY A 149 46.88 -10.58 18.12
CA GLY A 149 47.67 -9.36 17.96
C GLY A 149 46.87 -8.11 18.27
N ILE A 150 45.66 -7.99 17.72
CA ILE A 150 44.76 -6.86 17.97
C ILE A 150 44.32 -6.82 19.44
N GLY A 151 43.93 -7.97 20.03
CA GLY A 151 43.55 -8.04 21.44
C GLY A 151 44.71 -7.70 22.40
N GLY A 152 45.95 -7.99 22.02
CA GLY A 152 47.14 -7.56 22.75
C GLY A 152 47.39 -6.05 22.66
N VAL A 153 47.16 -5.45 21.48
CA VAL A 153 47.28 -4.01 21.27
C VAL A 153 46.21 -3.23 22.05
N VAL A 154 44.96 -3.70 22.07
CA VAL A 154 43.87 -3.07 22.84
C VAL A 154 44.17 -3.07 24.34
N LYS A 155 44.70 -4.19 24.88
CA LYS A 155 45.09 -4.27 26.30
C LYS A 155 46.25 -3.33 26.66
N ASN A 156 47.20 -3.11 25.76
CA ASN A 156 48.29 -2.16 25.98
C ASN A 156 47.80 -0.70 25.95
N ILE A 157 46.81 -0.38 25.11
CA ILE A 157 46.22 0.96 25.04
C ILE A 157 45.39 1.27 26.29
N GLU A 158 44.62 0.31 26.82
CA GLU A 158 43.93 0.45 28.11
C GLU A 158 44.90 0.56 29.29
N GLY A 159 46.04 -0.14 29.23
CA GLY A 159 47.11 -0.03 30.23
C GLY A 159 47.81 1.33 30.26
N GLN A 160 48.03 1.96 29.09
CA GLN A 160 48.65 3.28 29.01
C GLN A 160 47.72 4.43 29.40
N GLN A 161 46.41 4.31 29.17
CA GLN A 161 45.44 5.33 29.63
C GLN A 161 45.24 5.34 31.15
N ASN A 162 45.55 4.24 31.85
CA ASN A 162 45.43 4.15 33.31
C ASN A 162 46.73 4.60 34.04
N SER A 163 47.84 4.80 33.32
CA SER A 163 49.10 5.32 33.87
C SER A 163 49.27 6.84 33.78
N GLU A 164 48.40 7.55 33.05
CA GLU A 164 48.42 9.02 32.90
C GLU A 164 47.47 9.76 33.87
N LYS A 165 46.87 9.05 34.84
CA LYS A 165 46.08 9.65 35.92
C LYS A 165 46.85 9.69 37.25
N TRP A 166 47.90 10.49 37.32
CA TRP A 166 48.50 10.99 38.57
C TRP A 166 48.99 12.41 38.37
#